data_AF-A0A1Q3FLK9-F1
#
_entry.id   AF-A0A1Q3FLK9-F1
#
_cell.length_a   1.000
_cell.length_b   1.000
_cell.length_c   1.000
_cell.angle_alpha   90.00
_cell.angle_beta   90.00
_cell.angle_gamma   90.00
#
_symmetry.space_group_name_H-M   'P 1'
#
loop_
_entity.id
_entity.type
_entity.pdbx_description
1 polymer ?
#
loop_
_entity_poly.entity_id
_entity_poly.type
_entity_poly.pdbx_seq_one_letter_code
_entity_poly.pdbx_strand_id
1 'polypeptide(L)' 'PGRISTPAEVHERRGSKDVDPSSLTPLAVDGDDLEEVSEFVYLGSLVTADNDTSKEIRTRIFGGNRTYFGIRKTI' A
#
# COMPACT_ATOMS: atom_id res chain seq x y z
N PRO A 1 21.25 31.11 -21.04
CA PRO A 1 19.91 31.22 -20.39
C PRO A 1 19.16 29.89 -20.54
N GLY A 2 19.24 29.04 -19.51
CA GLY A 2 18.76 27.67 -19.53
C GLY A 2 17.23 27.57 -19.52
N ARG A 3 16.70 26.69 -20.38
CA ARG A 3 15.27 26.39 -20.47
C ARG A 3 14.95 25.34 -19.39
N ILE A 4 14.24 25.76 -18.35
CA ILE A 4 13.79 24.88 -17.26
C ILE A 4 12.68 23.99 -17.83
N SER A 5 12.92 22.67 -17.88
CA SER A 5 11.92 21.67 -18.24
C SER A 5 11.01 21.41 -17.06
N THR A 6 9.69 21.55 -17.26
CA THR A 6 8.65 21.14 -16.32
C THR A 6 8.51 19.62 -16.29
N PRO A 7 8.48 18.96 -15.12
CA PRO A 7 8.17 17.53 -15.05
C PRO A 7 6.65 17.36 -14.98
N ALA A 8 5.99 17.37 -16.14
CA ALA A 8 4.65 16.82 -16.31
C ALA A 8 4.77 15.46 -17.00
N GLU A 9 5.50 14.53 -16.37
CA GLU A 9 5.44 13.12 -16.73
C GLU A 9 4.42 12.47 -15.80
N VAL A 10 3.15 12.57 -16.20
CA VAL A 10 2.07 11.76 -15.62
C VAL A 10 2.35 10.33 -16.07
N HIS A 11 3.09 9.61 -15.24
CA HIS A 11 3.32 8.19 -15.43
C HIS A 11 1.99 7.48 -15.19
N GLU A 12 1.26 7.22 -16.26
CA GLU A 12 0.03 6.43 -16.25
C GLU A 12 0.39 5.02 -15.76
N ARG A 13 0.24 4.80 -14.46
CA ARG A 13 0.45 3.49 -13.86
C ARG A 13 -0.66 2.60 -14.37
N ARG A 14 -0.31 1.72 -15.31
CA ARG A 14 -1.16 0.60 -15.74
C ARG A 14 -1.67 -0.09 -14.49
N GLY A 15 -2.98 0.05 -14.23
CA GLY A 15 -3.66 -0.68 -13.17
C GLY A 15 -3.33 -2.15 -13.31
N SER A 16 -3.02 -2.78 -12.17
CA SER A 16 -2.85 -4.22 -12.08
C SER A 16 -4.09 -4.86 -12.70
N LYS A 17 -3.90 -5.75 -13.67
CA LYS A 17 -5.01 -6.56 -14.18
C LYS A 17 -5.52 -7.36 -12.98
N ASP A 18 -6.81 -7.26 -12.70
CA ASP A 18 -7.48 -8.07 -11.70
C ASP A 18 -7.11 -9.54 -11.95
N VAL A 19 -6.31 -10.12 -11.05
CA VAL A 19 -5.90 -11.52 -11.13
C VAL A 19 -7.13 -12.34 -10.77
N ASP A 20 -7.55 -13.21 -11.68
CA ASP A 20 -8.68 -14.10 -11.48
C ASP A 20 -8.35 -15.06 -10.32
N PRO A 21 -9.09 -15.01 -9.18
CA PRO A 21 -8.81 -15.84 -8.02
C PRO A 21 -8.93 -17.34 -8.30
N SER A 22 -9.56 -17.74 -9.42
CA SER A 22 -9.63 -19.14 -9.85
C SER A 22 -8.35 -19.67 -10.54
N SER A 23 -7.39 -18.79 -10.82
CA SER A 23 -6.12 -19.12 -11.51
C SER A 23 -4.92 -19.28 -10.56
N LEU A 24 -5.13 -19.14 -9.25
CA LEU A 24 -4.06 -19.18 -8.25
C LEU A 24 -3.68 -20.63 -7.96
N THR A 25 -2.43 -21.00 -8.24
CA THR A 25 -1.88 -22.28 -7.81
C THR A 25 -1.56 -22.22 -6.32
N PRO A 26 -2.09 -23.14 -5.48
CA PRO A 26 -1.76 -23.18 -4.06
C PRO A 26 -0.24 -23.25 -3.85
N LEU A 27 0.30 -22.32 -3.07
CA LEU A 27 1.72 -22.32 -2.70
C LEU A 27 1.89 -23.15 -1.43
N ALA A 28 2.39 -24.37 -1.56
CA ALA A 28 2.73 -25.21 -0.41
C ALA A 28 4.14 -24.89 0.10
N VAL A 29 4.26 -24.51 1.37
CA VAL A 29 5.55 -24.32 2.08
C VAL A 29 5.56 -25.28 3.26
N ASP A 30 6.57 -26.15 3.34
CA ASP A 30 6.69 -27.18 4.40
C ASP A 30 5.47 -28.10 4.58
N GLY A 31 4.64 -28.24 3.54
CA GLY A 31 3.41 -29.03 3.57
C GLY A 31 2.16 -28.24 4.00
N ASP A 32 2.31 -26.95 4.33
CA ASP A 32 1.21 -26.04 4.58
C ASP A 32 0.84 -25.26 3.32
N ASP A 33 -0.44 -25.28 2.95
CA ASP A 33 -0.98 -24.46 1.87
C ASP A 33 -1.10 -23.01 2.33
N LEU A 34 -0.39 -22.11 1.67
CA LEU A 34 -0.45 -20.68 1.95
C LEU A 34 -1.50 -20.00 1.07
N GLU A 35 -2.27 -19.10 1.67
CA GLU A 35 -3.19 -18.21 0.97
C GLU A 35 -2.43 -17.09 0.26
N GLU A 36 -2.78 -16.85 -1.01
CA GLU A 36 -2.32 -15.67 -1.71
C GLU A 36 -3.16 -14.45 -1.31
N VAL A 37 -2.51 -13.42 -0.81
CA VAL A 37 -3.13 -12.16 -0.40
C VAL A 37 -2.45 -10.98 -1.08
N SER A 38 -3.24 -9.97 -1.46
CA SER A 38 -2.72 -8.76 -2.10
C SER A 38 -2.06 -7.80 -1.12
N GLU A 39 -2.48 -7.83 0.15
CA GLU A 39 -1.89 -7.06 1.24
C GLU A 39 -2.09 -7.75 2.59
N PHE A 40 -1.11 -7.60 3.50
CA PHE A 40 -1.22 -8.08 4.88
C PHE A 40 -0.31 -7.25 5.80
N VAL A 41 -0.59 -7.30 7.10
CA VAL A 41 0.26 -6.61 8.10
C VAL A 41 1.31 -7.57 8.62
N TYR A 42 2.57 -7.16 8.54
CA TYR A 42 3.71 -7.88 9.09
C TYR A 42 4.52 -6.98 10.00
N LEU A 43 4.67 -7.38 11.28
CA LEU A 43 5.41 -6.63 12.29
C LEU A 43 5.00 -5.15 12.40
N GLY A 44 3.73 -4.85 12.13
CA GLY A 44 3.18 -3.49 12.20
C GLY A 44 3.35 -2.64 10.93
N SER A 45 3.94 -3.20 9.87
CA SER A 45 4.01 -2.57 8.54
C SER A 45 3.04 -3.23 7.57
N LEU A 46 2.48 -2.46 6.65
CA LEU A 46 1.59 -3.01 5.61
C LEU A 46 2.46 -3.47 4.44
N VAL A 47 2.47 -4.77 4.18
CA VAL A 47 3.12 -5.38 3.02
C VAL A 47 2.08 -5.47 1.91
N THR A 48 2.41 -4.99 0.71
CA THR A 48 1.54 -5.10 -0.47
C THR A 48 2.28 -5.77 -1.62
N ALA A 49 1.55 -6.49 -2.47
CA ALA A 49 2.11 -7.19 -3.62
C ALA A 49 2.76 -6.25 -4.64
N ASP A 50 2.29 -5.00 -4.73
CA ASP A 50 2.74 -3.97 -5.67
C ASP A 50 3.73 -2.97 -5.08
N ASN A 51 4.20 -3.20 -3.84
CA ASN A 51 5.08 -2.29 -3.11
C ASN A 51 4.49 -0.86 -2.98
N ASP A 52 3.16 -0.74 -2.82
CA ASP A 52 2.46 0.51 -2.57
C ASP A 52 2.47 0.91 -1.09
N THR A 53 3.48 1.69 -0.72
CA THR A 53 3.57 2.29 0.63
C THR A 53 2.55 3.41 0.86
N SER A 54 1.86 3.89 -0.19
CA SER A 54 0.98 5.06 -0.10
C SER A 54 -0.22 4.82 0.83
N LYS A 55 -0.73 3.58 0.89
CA LYS A 55 -1.82 3.21 1.81
C LYS A 55 -1.37 3.35 3.27
N GLU A 56 -0.20 2.80 3.59
CA GLU A 56 0.35 2.84 4.93
C GLU A 56 0.64 4.27 5.40
N ILE A 57 1.28 5.07 4.55
CA ILE A 57 1.60 6.48 4.85
C ILE A 57 0.31 7.25 5.17
N ARG A 58 -0.72 7.11 4.33
CA ARG A 58 -2.03 7.77 4.55
C ARG A 58 -2.64 7.37 5.88
N THR A 59 -2.66 6.08 6.20
CA THR A 59 -3.21 5.56 7.46
C THR A 59 -2.45 6.11 8.67
N ARG A 60 -1.11 6.15 8.63
CA ARG A 60 -0.28 6.70 9.71
C ARG A 60 -0.51 8.20 9.91
N ILE A 61 -0.58 8.98 8.83
CA ILE A 61 -0.89 10.43 8.90
C ILE A 61 -2.29 10.65 9.50
N PHE A 62 -3.28 9.89 9.05
CA PHE A 62 -4.64 9.99 9.56
C PHE A 62 -4.71 9.65 11.06
N GLY A 63 -4.04 8.58 11.49
CA GLY A 63 -3.94 8.21 12.90
C GLY A 63 -3.27 9.29 13.76
N GLY A 64 -2.20 9.89 13.25
CA GLY A 64 -1.52 11.02 13.88
C GLY A 64 -2.43 12.23 14.03
N ASN A 65 -3.10 12.64 12.95
CA ASN A 65 -4.04 13.77 12.95
C ASN A 65 -5.19 13.53 13.93
N ARG A 66 -5.80 12.34 13.91
CA ARG A 66 -6.89 11.97 14.82
C ARG A 66 -6.46 12.09 16.27
N THR A 67 -5.26 11.58 16.60
CA THR A 67 -4.73 11.65 17.96
C THR A 67 -4.45 13.10 18.38
N TYR A 68 -3.75 13.86 17.53
CA TYR A 68 -3.41 15.25 17.82
C TYR A 68 -4.64 16.14 18.03
N PHE A 69 -5.58 16.12 17.10
CA PHE A 69 -6.79 16.95 17.19
C PHE A 69 -7.82 16.42 18.19
N GLY A 70 -7.79 15.12 18.53
CA GLY A 70 -8.61 14.55 19.61
C GLY A 70 -8.15 15.05 20.97
N ILE A 71 -6.84 15.09 21.21
CA ILE A 71 -6.27 15.57 22.48
C ILE A 71 -6.48 17.08 22.64
N ARG A 72 -6.31 17.88 21.56
CA ARG A 72 -6.53 19.34 21.60
C ARG A 72 -7.97 19.77 21.92
N LYS A 73 -8.95 18.85 21.90
CA LYS A 73 -10.32 19.12 22.36
C LYS A 73 -10.52 18.87 23.86
N THR A 74 -9.54 18.23 24.51
CA THR A 74 -9.63 17.74 25.89
C THR A 74 -8.78 18.55 26.86
N ILE A 75 -7.77 19.28 26.35
CA ILE A 75 -6.99 20.31 27.06
C ILE A 75 -7.38 21.69 26.55
#